data_AF-A0A9D8QZB3-F1
#
_entry.id   AF-A0A9D8QZB3-F1
#
_cell.length_a   1.000
_cell.length_b   1.000
_cell.length_c   1.000
_cell.angle_alpha   90.00
_cell.angle_beta   90.00
_cell.angle_gamma   90.00
#
_symmetry.space_group_name_H-M   'P 1'
#
loop_
_entity.id
_entity.type
_entity.pdbx_description
1 polymer ?
#
loop_
_entity_poly.entity_id
_entity_poly.type
_entity_poly.pdbx_seq_one_letter_code
_entity_poly.pdbx_strand_id
1 'polypeptide(L)'
;MKRNVILSILFLSALCLKAQTPDPNFYIFLCFGQSNMEGAAKPEQQDIASPGSRFLLMPAVDDAQRGRKKGEWCEAIAPLCRPNTGLTPADWFGRTLVASLPENIKVGVIHVAVGGIKIEGFMPDSIESYLKQVPGWMPGILANYDNNPYKTLVTLAKKA
;
A
#
# COMPACT_ATOMS: atom_id res chain seq x y z
N MET A 1 -18.21 61.66 2.44
CA MET A 1 -17.44 60.63 3.16
C MET A 1 -18.21 59.32 3.07
N LYS A 2 -17.59 58.30 2.44
CA LYS A 2 -18.26 57.14 1.85
C LYS A 2 -18.61 56.09 2.91
N ARG A 3 -19.90 55.98 3.21
CA ARG A 3 -20.53 54.82 3.84
C ARG A 3 -20.79 53.83 2.71
N ASN A 4 -20.08 52.70 2.66
CA ASN A 4 -20.43 51.43 1.99
C ASN A 4 -19.22 50.48 1.98
N VAL A 5 -19.52 49.18 2.14
CA VAL A 5 -18.65 48.02 1.90
C VAL A 5 -17.69 47.65 3.04
N ILE A 6 -18.25 47.24 4.18
CA ILE A 6 -17.64 46.15 4.98
C ILE A 6 -18.66 45.00 4.97
N LEU A 7 -18.95 44.53 3.76
CA LEU A 7 -19.58 43.25 3.49
C LEU A 7 -18.61 42.54 2.55
N SER A 8 -17.47 42.12 3.08
CA SER A 8 -16.43 41.50 2.27
C SER A 8 -15.99 40.21 2.92
N ILE A 9 -16.69 39.15 2.50
CA ILE A 9 -16.09 37.86 2.18
C ILE A 9 -15.58 37.13 3.43
N LEU A 10 -16.51 36.85 4.34
CA LEU A 10 -16.53 35.57 5.04
C LEU A 10 -17.13 34.51 4.09
N PHE A 11 -16.66 34.45 2.84
CA PHE A 11 -16.71 33.20 2.07
C PHE A 11 -15.60 32.34 2.65
N LEU A 12 -15.86 31.86 3.87
CA LEU A 12 -15.34 30.58 4.30
C LEU A 12 -15.88 29.62 3.25
N SER A 13 -15.09 29.39 2.20
CA SER A 13 -15.25 28.28 1.30
C SER A 13 -15.23 27.06 2.20
N ALA A 14 -16.42 26.65 2.63
CA ALA A 14 -16.69 25.30 3.03
C ALA A 14 -16.31 24.48 1.79
N LEU A 15 -15.03 24.13 1.71
CA LEU A 15 -14.62 22.91 1.05
C LEU A 15 -15.40 21.85 1.81
N CYS A 16 -16.59 21.54 1.31
CA CYS A 16 -17.11 20.21 1.42
C CYS A 16 -15.98 19.33 0.88
N LEU A 17 -15.18 18.78 1.79
CA LEU A 17 -14.50 17.52 1.58
C LEU A 17 -15.62 16.57 1.20
N LYS A 18 -15.93 16.49 -0.10
CA LYS A 18 -16.77 15.43 -0.63
C LYS A 18 -16.01 14.17 -0.24
N ALA A 19 -16.52 13.46 0.76
CA ALA A 19 -16.05 12.13 1.06
C ALA A 19 -16.10 11.37 -0.27
N GLN A 20 -14.93 11.00 -0.78
CA GLN A 20 -14.84 10.32 -2.05
C GLN A 20 -15.53 8.97 -1.85
N THR A 21 -16.64 8.76 -2.53
CA THR A 21 -17.34 7.48 -2.45
C THR A 21 -16.41 6.40 -3.01
N PRO A 22 -16.17 5.31 -2.27
CA PRO A 22 -15.35 4.21 -2.78
C PRO A 22 -15.89 3.71 -4.13
N ASP A 23 -15.00 3.47 -5.08
CA ASP A 23 -15.36 2.92 -6.40
C ASP A 23 -15.83 1.47 -6.21
N PRO A 24 -17.12 1.14 -6.45
CA PRO A 24 -17.62 -0.21 -6.26
C PRO A 24 -17.00 -1.23 -7.23
N ASN A 25 -16.33 -0.76 -8.29
CA ASN A 25 -15.62 -1.58 -9.26
C ASN A 25 -14.11 -1.68 -8.98
N PHE A 26 -13.65 -1.23 -7.81
CA PHE A 26 -12.25 -1.36 -7.42
C PHE A 26 -12.08 -2.22 -6.17
N TYR A 27 -11.64 -3.46 -6.37
CA TYR A 27 -11.45 -4.43 -5.29
C TYR A 27 -10.04 -4.30 -4.73
N ILE A 28 -9.94 -3.83 -3.49
CA ILE A 28 -8.66 -3.60 -2.82
C ILE A 28 -8.41 -4.71 -1.79
N PHE A 29 -7.26 -5.36 -1.89
CA PHE A 29 -6.83 -6.43 -1.00
C PHE A 29 -5.63 -6.00 -0.16
N LEU A 30 -5.70 -6.26 1.14
CA LEU A 30 -4.64 -5.97 2.10
C LEU A 30 -3.77 -7.21 2.28
N CYS A 31 -2.54 -7.16 1.80
CA CYS A 31 -1.57 -8.26 1.85
C CYS A 31 -0.58 -8.00 2.98
N PHE A 32 -0.66 -8.80 4.04
CA PHE A 32 0.27 -8.68 5.17
C PHE A 32 0.69 -10.03 5.73
N GLY A 33 1.82 -10.07 6.43
CA GLY A 33 2.32 -11.30 7.05
C GLY A 33 3.85 -11.36 7.14
N GLN A 34 4.39 -12.58 7.14
CA GLN A 34 5.82 -12.85 7.24
C GLN A 34 6.46 -13.21 5.88
N SER A 35 7.57 -13.97 5.89
CA SER A 35 8.41 -14.29 4.72
C SER A 35 7.66 -14.83 3.51
N ASN A 36 6.69 -15.72 3.70
CA ASN A 36 5.94 -16.32 2.58
C ASN A 36 5.00 -15.32 1.90
N MET A 37 4.53 -14.30 2.63
CA MET A 37 3.80 -13.18 2.02
C MET A 37 4.76 -12.14 1.46
N GLU A 38 5.89 -11.88 2.11
CA GLU A 38 6.92 -10.97 1.60
C GLU A 38 7.48 -11.40 0.24
N GLY A 39 7.63 -12.71 0.04
CA GLY A 39 8.12 -13.29 -1.20
C GLY A 39 9.65 -13.35 -1.26
N ALA A 40 10.18 -14.55 -1.48
CA ALA A 40 11.62 -14.80 -1.62
C ALA A 40 12.00 -15.46 -2.95
N ALA A 41 11.01 -15.91 -3.73
CA ALA A 41 11.24 -16.52 -5.04
C ALA A 41 11.72 -15.47 -6.04
N LYS A 42 12.68 -15.80 -6.89
CA LYS A 42 13.16 -14.89 -7.94
C LYS A 42 12.07 -14.72 -9.00
N PRO A 43 11.60 -13.48 -9.29
CA PRO A 43 10.66 -13.26 -10.39
C PRO A 43 11.26 -13.70 -11.73
N GLU A 44 10.44 -14.34 -12.56
CA GLU A 44 10.76 -14.73 -13.93
C GLU A 44 10.23 -13.68 -14.92
N GLN A 45 10.52 -13.88 -16.22
CA GLN A 45 10.14 -12.93 -17.26
C GLN A 45 8.63 -12.64 -17.30
N GLN A 46 7.80 -13.64 -17.02
CA GLN A 46 6.34 -13.50 -16.96
C GLN A 46 5.87 -12.63 -15.79
N ASP A 47 6.60 -12.63 -14.67
CA ASP A 47 6.24 -11.91 -13.46
C ASP A 47 6.60 -10.41 -13.53
N ILE A 48 7.60 -10.08 -14.35
CA ILE A 48 8.05 -8.70 -14.60
C ILE A 48 7.36 -8.06 -15.83
N ALA A 49 6.55 -8.82 -16.56
CA ALA A 49 5.70 -8.28 -17.62
C ALA A 49 4.55 -7.47 -17.02
N SER A 50 4.15 -6.40 -17.71
CA SER A 50 2.98 -5.61 -17.32
C SER A 50 1.75 -6.50 -17.16
N PRO A 51 1.02 -6.43 -16.03
CA PRO A 51 -0.24 -7.14 -15.85
C PRO A 51 -1.43 -6.40 -16.50
N GLY A 52 -1.18 -5.27 -17.17
CA GLY A 52 -2.21 -4.36 -17.67
C GLY A 52 -2.73 -3.38 -16.62
N SER A 53 -3.54 -2.42 -17.07
CA SER A 53 -3.99 -1.26 -16.28
C SER A 53 -5.00 -1.58 -15.16
N ARG A 54 -5.53 -2.81 -15.11
CA ARG A 54 -6.54 -3.23 -14.12
C ARG A 54 -5.94 -3.85 -12.86
N PHE A 55 -4.65 -4.22 -12.85
CA PHE A 55 -3.99 -4.76 -11.66
C PHE A 55 -2.99 -3.74 -11.09
N LEU A 56 -3.34 -3.17 -9.94
CA LEU A 56 -2.66 -2.04 -9.34
C LEU A 56 -2.02 -2.40 -8.00
N LEU A 57 -0.87 -1.80 -7.74
CA LEU A 57 -0.15 -1.82 -6.46
C LEU A 57 -0.19 -0.41 -5.88
N MET A 58 -0.53 -0.28 -4.60
CA MET A 58 -0.19 0.91 -3.83
C MET A 58 1.03 0.55 -2.97
N PRO A 59 2.24 1.04 -3.33
CA PRO A 59 3.46 0.73 -2.62
C PRO A 59 3.39 1.22 -1.17
N ALA A 60 3.91 0.42 -0.25
CA ALA A 60 4.08 0.83 1.14
C ALA A 60 5.42 1.51 1.44
N VAL A 61 6.33 1.48 0.46
CA VAL A 61 7.67 2.09 0.49
C VAL A 61 7.95 2.75 -0.86
N ASP A 62 8.79 3.77 -0.89
CA ASP A 62 9.24 4.37 -2.14
C ASP A 62 10.20 3.44 -2.90
N ASP A 63 10.11 3.44 -4.22
CA ASP A 63 11.03 2.77 -5.15
C ASP A 63 11.42 3.77 -6.25
N ALA A 64 12.45 4.57 -6.01
CA ALA A 64 12.90 5.57 -6.97
C ALA A 64 13.38 4.95 -8.30
N GLN A 65 13.92 3.72 -8.27
CA GLN A 65 14.42 3.04 -9.48
C GLN A 65 13.28 2.67 -10.42
N ARG A 66 12.13 2.30 -9.86
CA ARG A 66 10.91 1.97 -10.63
C ARG A 66 9.90 3.13 -10.71
N GLY A 67 10.24 4.30 -10.17
CA GLY A 67 9.34 5.45 -10.11
C GLY A 67 8.08 5.23 -9.25
N ARG A 68 8.11 4.29 -8.30
CA ARG A 68 6.96 4.03 -7.40
C ARG A 68 7.06 4.91 -6.17
N LYS A 69 5.93 5.49 -5.76
CA LYS A 69 5.83 6.33 -4.57
C LYS A 69 4.87 5.73 -3.56
N LYS A 70 5.23 5.79 -2.28
CA LYS A 70 4.41 5.31 -1.16
C LYS A 70 3.01 5.94 -1.23
N GLY A 71 1.99 5.09 -1.29
CA GLY A 71 0.61 5.54 -1.31
C GLY A 71 0.09 6.05 -2.66
N GLU A 72 0.82 5.88 -3.77
CA GLU A 72 0.34 6.20 -5.12
C GLU A 72 0.13 4.91 -5.92
N TRP A 73 -1.03 4.76 -6.55
CA TRP A 73 -1.34 3.57 -7.36
C TRP A 73 -0.45 3.50 -8.61
N CYS A 74 0.14 2.34 -8.87
CA CYS A 74 0.91 2.02 -10.08
C CYS A 74 0.59 0.60 -10.56
N GLU A 75 1.06 0.18 -11.75
CA GLU A 75 0.93 -1.21 -12.18
C GLU A 75 1.64 -2.18 -11.21
N ALA A 76 0.97 -3.28 -10.88
CA ALA A 76 1.46 -4.31 -9.97
C ALA A 76 2.43 -5.29 -10.65
N ILE A 77 3.64 -4.80 -10.94
CA ILE A 77 4.74 -5.59 -11.50
C ILE A 77 5.65 -6.12 -10.37
N ALA A 78 6.02 -7.39 -10.37
CA ALA A 78 6.89 -7.96 -9.35
C ALA A 78 8.26 -7.23 -9.24
N PRO A 79 8.85 -7.14 -8.04
CA PRO A 79 8.32 -7.52 -6.73
C PRO A 79 7.30 -6.50 -6.20
N LEU A 80 6.30 -6.99 -5.46
CA LEU A 80 5.18 -6.17 -4.95
C LEU A 80 5.38 -5.64 -3.52
N CYS A 81 6.04 -6.41 -2.65
CA CYS A 81 6.18 -6.04 -1.25
C CYS A 81 7.15 -4.84 -1.06
N ARG A 82 8.39 -4.96 -1.56
CA ARG A 82 9.43 -3.91 -1.53
C ARG A 82 10.44 -4.10 -2.68
N PRO A 83 11.30 -3.11 -3.01
CA PRO A 83 12.22 -3.17 -4.15
C PRO A 83 13.19 -4.36 -4.17
N ASN A 84 13.55 -4.87 -2.98
CA ASN A 84 14.56 -5.91 -2.77
C ASN A 84 13.97 -7.27 -2.35
N THR A 85 12.66 -7.48 -2.53
CA THR A 85 12.00 -8.77 -2.25
C THR A 85 11.79 -9.58 -3.52
N GLY A 86 11.23 -10.78 -3.39
CA GLY A 86 10.93 -11.67 -4.50
C GLY A 86 9.48 -11.59 -4.99
N LEU A 87 9.09 -12.61 -5.73
CA LEU A 87 7.73 -12.92 -6.13
C LEU A 87 6.89 -13.27 -4.90
N THR A 88 5.68 -12.72 -4.83
CA THR A 88 4.75 -12.90 -3.72
C THR A 88 3.47 -13.58 -4.21
N PRO A 89 2.70 -14.25 -3.32
CA PRO A 89 1.42 -14.83 -3.71
C PRO A 89 0.40 -13.78 -4.19
N ALA A 90 0.56 -12.50 -3.80
CA ALA A 90 -0.32 -11.42 -4.22
C ALA A 90 -0.25 -11.14 -5.74
N ASP A 91 0.87 -11.47 -6.38
CA ASP A 91 1.09 -11.22 -7.81
C ASP A 91 0.14 -12.06 -8.67
N TRP A 92 0.25 -13.39 -8.58
CA TRP A 92 -0.60 -14.30 -9.33
C TRP A 92 -2.04 -14.35 -8.81
N PHE A 93 -2.27 -14.03 -7.54
CA PHE A 93 -3.62 -13.78 -7.03
C PHE A 93 -4.30 -12.63 -7.81
N GLY A 94 -3.64 -11.48 -7.92
CA GLY A 94 -4.19 -10.32 -8.61
C GLY A 94 -4.33 -10.52 -10.12
N ARG A 95 -3.31 -11.09 -10.77
CA ARG A 95 -3.36 -11.46 -12.21
C ARG A 95 -4.52 -12.40 -12.51
N THR A 96 -4.74 -13.42 -11.68
CA THR A 96 -5.83 -14.39 -11.87
C THR A 96 -7.20 -13.72 -11.68
N LEU A 97 -7.33 -12.83 -10.69
CA LEU A 97 -8.58 -12.10 -10.48
C LEU A 97 -8.92 -11.20 -11.67
N VAL A 98 -7.98 -10.38 -12.17
CA VAL A 98 -8.28 -9.50 -13.32
C VAL A 98 -8.61 -10.29 -14.58
N ALA A 99 -8.00 -11.46 -14.79
CA ALA A 99 -8.32 -12.34 -15.91
C ALA A 99 -9.73 -12.97 -15.81
N SER A 100 -10.25 -13.14 -14.58
CA SER A 100 -11.51 -13.83 -14.31
C SER A 100 -12.70 -12.88 -14.07
N LEU A 101 -12.43 -11.62 -13.72
CA LEU A 101 -13.44 -10.61 -13.42
C LEU A 101 -13.86 -9.80 -14.66
N PRO A 102 -15.08 -9.22 -14.66
CA PRO A 102 -15.53 -8.33 -15.72
C PRO A 102 -14.55 -7.19 -16.02
N GLU A 103 -14.51 -6.71 -17.27
CA GLU A 103 -13.54 -5.71 -17.73
C GLU A 103 -13.61 -4.38 -16.98
N ASN A 104 -14.78 -4.03 -16.43
CA ASN A 104 -14.95 -2.81 -15.65
C ASN A 104 -14.34 -2.90 -14.23
N ILE A 105 -13.93 -4.09 -13.77
CA ILE A 105 -13.37 -4.29 -12.44
C ILE A 105 -11.84 -4.12 -12.45
N LYS A 106 -11.35 -3.30 -11.52
CA LYS A 106 -9.94 -3.16 -11.16
C LYS A 106 -9.66 -3.94 -9.87
N VAL A 107 -8.43 -4.42 -9.75
CA VAL A 107 -7.91 -5.09 -8.55
C VAL A 107 -6.71 -4.30 -8.05
N GLY A 108 -6.72 -3.93 -6.76
CA GLY A 108 -5.66 -3.21 -6.09
C GLY A 108 -5.08 -4.04 -4.95
N VAL A 109 -3.77 -4.00 -4.75
CA VAL A 109 -3.12 -4.59 -3.58
C VAL A 109 -2.33 -3.56 -2.81
N ILE A 110 -2.39 -3.65 -1.48
CA ILE A 110 -1.55 -2.90 -0.53
C ILE A 110 -0.74 -3.92 0.24
N HIS A 111 0.59 -3.85 0.15
CA HIS A 111 1.45 -4.94 0.59
C HIS A 111 2.43 -4.52 1.71
N VAL A 112 2.29 -5.12 2.89
CA VAL A 112 3.15 -4.89 4.06
C VAL A 112 3.46 -6.22 4.75
N ALA A 113 4.61 -6.81 4.46
CA ALA A 113 5.04 -8.06 5.07
C ALA A 113 6.50 -7.98 5.50
N VAL A 114 6.90 -8.70 6.55
CA VAL A 114 8.29 -8.70 7.06
C VAL A 114 8.73 -10.13 7.33
N GLY A 115 9.76 -10.63 6.64
CA GLY A 115 10.34 -11.95 6.87
C GLY A 115 10.64 -12.18 8.35
N GLY A 116 10.26 -13.34 8.89
CA GLY A 116 10.50 -13.73 10.29
C GLY A 116 9.85 -12.85 11.37
N ILE A 117 8.97 -11.91 11.00
CA ILE A 117 8.23 -11.12 11.98
C ILE A 117 7.22 -11.99 12.72
N LYS A 118 7.07 -11.76 14.03
CA LYS A 118 6.01 -12.36 14.83
C LYS A 118 4.73 -11.51 14.76
N ILE A 119 3.62 -12.07 15.21
CA ILE A 119 2.32 -11.39 15.15
C ILE A 119 2.31 -10.08 15.95
N GLU A 120 3.10 -9.99 17.02
CA GLU A 120 3.25 -8.80 17.87
C GLU A 120 3.79 -7.59 17.09
N GLY A 121 4.51 -7.82 16.00
CA GLY A 121 4.95 -6.77 15.09
C GLY A 121 3.81 -6.12 14.28
N PHE A 122 2.61 -6.70 14.31
CA PHE A 122 1.39 -6.14 13.73
C PHE A 122 0.34 -5.77 14.79
N MET A 123 0.64 -5.88 16.08
CA MET A 123 -0.30 -5.54 17.16
C MET A 123 0.01 -4.14 17.72
N PRO A 124 -0.94 -3.19 17.66
CA PRO A 124 -0.74 -1.84 18.20
C PRO A 124 -0.24 -1.80 19.64
N ASP A 125 -0.76 -2.69 20.48
CA ASP A 125 -0.48 -2.71 21.92
C ASP A 125 0.84 -3.40 22.28
N SER A 126 1.44 -4.16 21.34
CA SER A 126 2.62 -4.99 21.59
C SER A 126 3.87 -4.49 20.86
N ILE A 127 3.72 -3.73 19.77
CA ILE A 127 4.81 -3.45 18.84
C ILE A 127 6.00 -2.77 19.49
N GLU A 128 5.80 -1.78 20.37
CA GLU A 128 6.90 -1.07 21.03
C GLU A 128 7.78 -1.99 21.88
N SER A 129 7.17 -2.99 22.54
CA SER A 129 7.90 -3.99 23.32
C SER A 129 8.59 -5.02 22.43
N TYR A 130 7.92 -5.42 21.34
CA TYR A 130 8.45 -6.37 20.37
C TYR A 130 9.70 -5.83 19.68
N LEU A 131 9.71 -4.55 19.28
CA LEU A 131 10.85 -3.89 18.62
C LEU A 131 12.15 -3.98 19.43
N LYS A 132 12.09 -4.10 20.76
CA LYS A 132 13.27 -4.20 21.64
C LYS A 132 13.92 -5.59 21.59
N GLN A 133 13.24 -6.58 21.02
CA GLN A 133 13.60 -8.00 21.07
C GLN A 133 13.83 -8.60 19.68
N VAL A 134 13.72 -7.78 18.62
CA VAL A 134 13.87 -8.27 17.25
C VAL A 134 15.34 -8.66 16.96
N PRO A 135 15.57 -9.69 16.13
CA PRO A 135 16.92 -10.05 15.71
C PRO A 135 17.56 -8.92 14.89
N GLY A 136 18.90 -8.82 14.92
CA GLY A 136 19.64 -7.68 14.37
C GLY A 136 19.45 -7.39 12.88
N TRP A 137 18.94 -8.35 12.09
CA TRP A 137 18.63 -8.15 10.67
C TRP A 137 17.29 -7.44 10.41
N MET A 138 16.38 -7.40 11.39
CA MET A 138 15.00 -6.92 11.21
C MET A 138 14.83 -5.39 11.29
N PRO A 139 15.54 -4.63 12.15
CA PRO A 139 15.33 -3.19 12.32
C PRO A 139 15.40 -2.39 11.02
N GLY A 140 16.34 -2.70 10.13
CA GLY A 140 16.45 -2.03 8.83
C GLY A 140 15.24 -2.25 7.93
N ILE A 141 14.59 -3.42 8.01
CA ILE A 141 13.35 -3.71 7.27
C ILE A 141 12.19 -2.93 7.89
N LEU A 142 12.04 -2.98 9.22
CA LEU A 142 10.97 -2.29 9.96
C LEU A 142 11.02 -0.77 9.80
N ALA A 143 12.21 -0.19 9.67
CA ALA A 143 12.39 1.25 9.43
C ALA A 143 11.71 1.72 8.13
N ASN A 144 11.60 0.87 7.09
CA ASN A 144 10.85 1.21 5.88
C ASN A 144 9.34 1.41 6.13
N TYR A 145 8.84 0.88 7.24
CA TYR A 145 7.45 0.99 7.68
C TYR A 145 7.30 1.89 8.91
N ASP A 146 8.22 2.83 9.11
CA ASP A 146 8.22 3.75 10.26
C ASP A 146 8.21 2.99 11.61
N ASN A 147 8.84 1.81 11.64
CA ASN A 147 8.81 0.84 12.74
C ASN A 147 7.39 0.38 13.15
N ASN A 148 6.38 0.59 12.30
CA ASN A 148 5.00 0.20 12.54
C ASN A 148 4.31 -0.33 11.28
N PRO A 149 4.51 -1.63 10.95
CA PRO A 149 3.88 -2.28 9.81
C PRO A 149 2.35 -2.19 9.82
N TYR A 150 1.71 -2.40 10.98
CA TYR A 150 0.26 -2.29 11.12
C TYR A 150 -0.25 -0.89 10.79
N LYS A 151 0.35 0.14 11.40
CA LYS A 151 -0.04 1.53 11.15
C LYS A 151 0.18 1.90 9.69
N THR A 152 1.29 1.49 9.09
CA THR A 152 1.54 1.70 7.66
C THR A 152 0.42 1.08 6.80
N LEU A 153 0.07 -0.18 7.04
CA LEU A 153 -0.99 -0.87 6.30
C LEU A 153 -2.34 -0.15 6.44
N VAL A 154 -2.76 0.20 7.67
CA VAL A 154 -4.04 0.87 7.93
C VAL A 154 -4.09 2.27 7.33
N THR A 155 -2.99 3.03 7.41
CA THR A 155 -2.91 4.36 6.81
C THR A 155 -3.09 4.30 5.28
N LEU A 156 -2.45 3.34 4.62
CA LEU A 156 -2.60 3.16 3.17
C LEU A 156 -4.00 2.66 2.81
N ALA A 157 -4.54 1.71 3.58
CA ALA A 157 -5.89 1.18 3.38
C ALA A 157 -6.98 2.25 3.51
N LYS A 158 -6.81 3.23 4.42
CA LYS A 158 -7.73 4.37 4.55
C LYS A 158 -7.58 5.44 3.47
N LYS A 159 -6.41 5.50 2.83
CA LYS A 159 -6.14 6.43 1.71
C LYS A 159 -6.74 5.91 0.40
N ALA A 160 -6.74 4.59 0.24
CA ALA A 160 -7.30 3.88 -0.90
C ALA A 160 -8.82 4.10 -1.03
#